data_AF-A0A1I7TC16-F1
#
_entry.id   AF-A0A1I7TC16-F1
#
_cell.length_a   1.000
_cell.length_b   1.000
_cell.length_c   1.000
_cell.angle_alpha   90.00
_cell.angle_beta   90.00
_cell.angle_gamma   90.00
#
_symmetry.space_group_name_H-M   'P 1'
#
loop_
_entity.id
_entity.type
_entity.pdbx_description
1 polymer ?
#
loop_
_entity_poly.entity_id
_entity_poly.type
_entity_poly.pdbx_seq_one_letter_code
_entity_poly.pdbx_strand_id
1 'polypeptide(L)'
;MSDEESVMIIEDEDEIQPLPIISQKYRLIRELNRGSYGVVYLGIDISVNPPRELAIKAFNKNIPEFLSSAELECTTLRIFNSHQGIVK
;
A
#
# COMPACT_ATOMS: atom_id res chain seq x y z
N MET A 1 -27.37 -41.82 20.20
CA MET A 1 -26.08 -41.21 19.84
C MET A 1 -26.14 -40.94 18.36
N SER A 2 -26.15 -39.68 17.95
CA SER A 2 -26.13 -39.27 16.56
C SER A 2 -25.13 -38.12 16.52
N ASP A 3 -23.91 -38.44 16.10
CA ASP A 3 -22.83 -37.47 16.00
C ASP A 3 -23.08 -36.67 14.70
N GLU A 4 -23.62 -35.46 14.84
CA GLU A 4 -23.73 -34.52 13.73
C GLU A 4 -22.32 -34.01 13.41
N GLU A 5 -21.74 -34.56 12.35
CA GLU A 5 -20.46 -34.16 11.80
C GLU A 5 -20.60 -32.74 11.22
N SER A 6 -20.19 -31.74 12.01
CA SER A 6 -20.18 -30.33 11.61
C SER A 6 -19.11 -30.11 10.55
N VAL A 7 -19.53 -30.03 9.29
CA VAL A 7 -18.69 -29.69 8.13
C VAL A 7 -18.22 -28.23 8.28
N MET A 8 -16.93 -28.01 8.54
CA MET A 8 -16.32 -26.70 8.39
C MET A 8 -16.13 -26.41 6.91
N ILE A 9 -16.94 -25.48 6.38
CA ILE A 9 -16.70 -24.86 5.09
C ILE A 9 -15.54 -23.89 5.31
N ILE A 10 -14.35 -24.26 4.85
CA ILE A 10 -13.24 -23.31 4.73
C ILE A 10 -13.59 -22.49 3.49
N GLU A 11 -14.04 -21.25 3.71
CA GLU A 11 -14.17 -20.28 2.63
C GLU A 11 -12.77 -20.11 2.03
N ASP A 12 -12.62 -20.47 0.75
CA ASP A 12 -11.38 -20.33 0.00
C ASP A 12 -10.84 -18.91 0.24
N GLU A 13 -9.69 -18.81 0.90
CA GLU A 13 -9.01 -17.52 1.08
C GLU A 13 -8.85 -16.92 -0.32
N ASP A 14 -9.54 -15.80 -0.57
CA ASP A 14 -9.44 -15.04 -1.82
C ASP A 14 -8.00 -15.07 -2.29
N GLU A 15 -7.71 -15.72 -3.42
CA GLU A 15 -6.36 -15.78 -3.98
C GLU A 15 -5.86 -14.34 -4.12
N ILE A 16 -5.01 -13.92 -3.17
CA ILE A 16 -4.48 -12.55 -3.15
C ILE A 16 -3.57 -12.47 -4.37
N GLN A 17 -4.12 -11.99 -5.48
CA GLN A 17 -3.34 -11.75 -6.68
C GLN A 17 -2.18 -10.85 -6.27
N PRO A 18 -0.92 -11.25 -6.52
CA PRO A 18 0.22 -10.48 -6.09
C PRO A 18 0.14 -9.10 -6.76
N LEU A 19 -0.09 -8.06 -5.96
CA LEU A 19 -0.11 -6.70 -6.45
C LEU A 19 1.22 -6.40 -7.18
N PRO A 20 1.17 -5.58 -8.24
CA PRO A 20 2.31 -5.41 -9.13
C PRO A 20 3.54 -4.89 -8.38
N ILE A 21 4.71 -5.38 -8.79
CA ILE A 21 5.99 -4.75 -8.47
C ILE A 21 6.02 -3.41 -9.22
N ILE A 22 5.83 -2.32 -8.49
CA ILE A 22 5.76 -0.96 -9.06
C ILE A 22 7.15 -0.42 -9.42
N SER A 23 8.21 -1.10 -8.96
CA SER A 23 9.62 -0.78 -9.21
C SER A 23 10.49 -1.96 -8.75
N GLN A 24 11.72 -2.11 -9.27
CA GLN A 24 12.72 -3.07 -8.76
C GLN A 24 13.04 -2.89 -7.25
N LYS A 25 12.54 -1.83 -6.61
CA LYS A 25 12.76 -1.51 -5.19
C LYS A 25 11.54 -1.71 -4.28
N TYR A 26 10.32 -1.66 -4.82
CA TYR A 26 9.11 -1.62 -4.01
C TYR A 26 8.08 -2.63 -4.50
N ARG A 27 7.53 -3.41 -3.57
CA ARG A 27 6.43 -4.35 -3.83
C ARG A 27 5.20 -3.93 -3.04
N LEU A 28 4.05 -3.91 -3.71
CA LEU A 28 2.75 -3.73 -3.07
C LEU A 28 2.30 -5.03 -2.41
N ILE A 29 1.68 -4.92 -1.24
CA ILE A 29 1.14 -6.06 -0.49
C ILE A 29 -0.39 -6.04 -0.54
N ARG A 30 -1.01 -4.96 -0.03
CA ARG A 30 -2.47 -4.80 -0.02
C ARG A 30 -2.88 -3.34 0.03
N GLU A 31 -4.11 -3.05 -0.37
CA GLU A 31 -4.74 -1.74 -0.15
C GLU A 31 -4.96 -1.51 1.36
N LEU A 32 -4.64 -0.30 1.84
CA LEU A 32 -4.94 0.16 3.19
C LEU A 32 -6.20 1.02 3.20
N ASN A 33 -6.32 1.95 2.25
CA ASN A 33 -7.46 2.85 2.13
C ASN A 33 -7.52 3.50 0.73
N ARG A 34 -8.70 4.00 0.35
CA ARG A 34 -8.96 4.71 -0.90
C ARG A 34 -9.75 5.98 -0.66
N GLY A 35 -9.20 7.09 -1.14
CA GLY A 35 -9.84 8.39 -1.16
C GLY A 35 -10.18 8.83 -2.58
N SER A 36 -10.80 10.01 -2.69
CA SER A 36 -11.13 10.64 -3.97
C SER A 36 -9.90 10.96 -4.84
N TYR A 37 -8.76 11.20 -4.22
CA TYR A 37 -7.51 11.59 -4.89
C TYR A 37 -6.60 10.41 -5.27
N GLY A 38 -6.84 9.22 -4.70
CA GLY A 38 -5.94 8.09 -4.88
C GLY A 38 -6.10 7.00 -3.83
N VAL A 39 -5.12 6.10 -3.80
CA VAL A 39 -5.13 4.90 -2.96
C VAL A 39 -3.86 4.85 -2.14
N VAL A 40 -3.95 4.41 -0.89
CA VAL A 40 -2.81 4.11 -0.04
C VAL A 40 -2.70 2.61 0.10
N TYR A 41 -1.51 2.08 -0.16
CA TYR A 41 -1.20 0.66 -0.04
C TYR A 41 -0.17 0.41 1.07
N LEU A 42 -0.23 -0.77 1.66
CA LEU A 42 0.91 -1.35 2.37
C LEU A 42 1.87 -1.88 1.31
N GLY A 43 3.13 -1.49 1.42
CA GLY A 43 4.21 -2.01 0.58
C GLY A 43 5.44 -2.33 1.39
N ILE A 44 6.41 -2.95 0.72
CA ILE A 44 7.73 -3.26 1.28
C ILE A 44 8.83 -2.70 0.38
N ASP A 45 9.83 -2.09 1.00
CA ASP A 45 11.13 -1.82 0.39
C ASP A 45 11.96 -3.11 0.41
N ILE A 46 12.11 -3.71 -0.78
CA ILE A 46 12.88 -4.94 -0.99
C ILE A 46 14.35 -4.65 -1.31
N SER A 47 14.77 -3.38 -1.35
CA SER A 47 16.15 -2.99 -1.57
C SER A 47 17.00 -2.96 -0.30
N VAL A 48 16.37 -3.07 0.88
CA VAL A 48 17.01 -3.11 2.19
C VAL A 48 16.86 -4.48 2.86
N ASN A 49 17.79 -4.83 3.74
CA ASN A 49 17.76 -6.08 4.50
C ASN A 49 17.91 -5.81 6.02
N PRO A 50 16.93 -6.16 6.87
CA PRO A 50 15.66 -6.81 6.51
C PRO A 50 14.75 -5.89 5.68
N PRO A 51 13.85 -6.44 4.84
CA PRO A 51 12.85 -5.65 4.12
C PRO A 51 12.04 -4.79 5.07
N ARG A 52 11.70 -3.57 4.64
CA ARG A 52 11.02 -2.59 5.49
C ARG A 52 9.62 -2.31 4.98
N GLU A 53 8.63 -2.38 5.87
CA GLU A 53 7.26 -1.96 5.58
C GLU A 53 7.15 -0.44 5.45
N LEU A 54 6.33 0.00 4.50
CA LEU A 54 6.04 1.40 4.24
C LEU A 54 4.65 1.59 3.64
N ALA A 55 4.12 2.80 3.73
CA ALA A 55 2.88 3.18 3.06
C ALA A 55 3.20 3.79 1.68
N ILE A 56 2.55 3.29 0.62
CA ILE A 56 2.68 3.80 -0.75
C ILE A 56 1.40 4.52 -1.13
N LYS A 57 1.48 5.83 -1.33
CA LYS A 57 0.39 6.64 -1.88
C LYS A 57 0.48 6.67 -3.41
N ALA A 58 -0.55 6.18 -4.08
CA ALA A 58 -0.66 6.15 -5.53
C ALA A 58 -1.79 7.07 -6.00
N PHE A 59 -1.50 7.86 -7.03
CA PHE A 59 -2.43 8.83 -7.61
C PHE A 59 -2.91 8.38 -8.99
N ASN A 60 -4.12 8.81 -9.37
CA ASN A 60 -4.61 8.58 -10.72
C ASN A 60 -3.88 9.52 -11.70
N LYS A 61 -2.93 8.97 -12.47
CA LYS A 61 -2.14 9.73 -13.45
C LYS A 61 -2.94 10.36 -14.59
N ASN A 62 -4.19 9.93 -14.80
CA ASN A 62 -5.04 10.45 -15.86
C ASN A 62 -5.74 11.76 -15.46
N ILE A 63 -5.53 12.23 -14.23
CA ILE A 63 -6.06 13.50 -13.72
C ILE A 63 -4.87 14.45 -13.50
N PRO A 64 -4.62 15.40 -14.43
CA PRO A 64 -3.45 16.28 -14.37
C PRO A 64 -3.29 17.06 -13.07
N GLU A 65 -4.41 17.46 -12.45
CA GLU A 65 -4.45 18.17 -11.18
C GLU A 65 -3.88 17.33 -10.02
N PHE A 66 -4.01 16.00 -10.11
CA PHE A 66 -3.48 15.10 -9.08
C PHE A 66 -1.97 14.94 -9.21
N LEU A 67 -1.44 14.98 -10.44
CA LEU A 67 0.00 14.94 -10.67
C LEU A 67 0.69 16.17 -10.07
N SER A 68 0.20 17.38 -10.39
CA SER A 68 0.77 18.62 -9.86
C SER A 68 0.63 18.70 -8.34
N SER A 69 -0.50 18.27 -7.78
CA SER A 69 -0.69 18.19 -6.34
C SER A 69 0.27 17.18 -5.67
N ALA A 70 0.54 16.04 -6.30
CA ALA A 70 1.47 15.03 -5.77
C ALA A 70 2.92 15.52 -5.80
N GLU A 71 3.34 16.23 -6.85
CA GLU A 71 4.67 16.84 -6.96
C GLU A 71 4.88 17.89 -5.87
N LEU A 72 3.87 18.74 -5.64
CA LEU A 72 3.89 19.73 -4.57
C LEU A 72 3.97 19.07 -3.20
N GLU A 73 3.11 18.07 -2.92
CA GLU A 73 3.12 17.32 -1.66
C GLU A 73 4.49 16.70 -1.39
N CYS A 74 5.09 16.03 -2.40
CA CYS A 74 6.41 15.43 -2.27
C CYS A 74 7.49 16.47 -1.97
N THR A 75 7.44 17.63 -2.63
CA THR A 75 8.41 18.71 -2.43
C THR A 75 8.28 19.33 -1.04
N THR A 76 7.05 19.59 -0.59
CA THR A 76 6.78 20.16 0.73
C THR A 76 7.21 19.21 1.85
N LEU A 77 6.88 17.92 1.76
CA LEU A 77 7.20 16.94 2.82
C LEU A 77 8.70 16.66 2.94
N ARG A 78 9.47 16.75 1.84
CA ARG A 78 10.94 16.60 1.86
C ARG A 78 11.64 17.60 2.78
N ILE A 79 11.08 18.79 2.99
CA ILE A 79 11.65 19.82 3.89
C ILE A 79 11.68 19.31 5.35
N PHE A 80 10.77 18.42 5.72
CA PHE A 80 10.60 17.93 7.08
C PHE A 80 11.30 16.60 7.37
N ASN A 81 12.18 16.13 6.48
CA ASN A 81 12.77 14.78 6.55
C ASN A 81 13.55 14.49 7.87
N SER A 82 13.99 15.52 8.59
CA SER A 82 14.69 15.38 9.87
C SER A 82 13.77 15.43 11.10
N HIS A 83 12.49 15.77 10.95
CA HIS A 83 11.58 15.97 12.09
C HIS A 83 11.02 14.65 12.62
N GLN A 84 11.01 14.46 13.95
CA GLN A 84 10.59 13.19 14.59
C GLN A 84 9.07 13.06 14.73
N GLY A 85 8.32 14.17 14.69
CA GLY A 85 6.85 14.18 14.81
C GLY A 85 6.09 14.17 13.48
N ILE A 86 6.76 13.98 12.35
CA ILE A 86 6.15 14.04 11.01
C ILE A 86 6.41 12.71 10.31
N VAL A 87 5.37 12.19 9.65
CA VAL A 87 5.48 10.99 8.79
C VAL A 87 6.37 11.32 7.60
N LYS A 88 7.37 10.46 7.34
CA LYS A 88 8.38 10.62 6.29
C LYS A 88 8.07 9.76 5.09
#